data_AF-A0A081N4Y8-F1
#
_entry.id   AF-A0A081N4Y8-F1
#
_cell.length_a   1.000
_cell.length_b   1.000
_cell.length_c   1.000
_cell.angle_alpha   90.00
_cell.angle_beta   90.00
_cell.angle_gamma   90.00
#
_symmetry.space_group_name_H-M   'P 1'
#
loop_
_entity.id
_entity.type
_entity.pdbx_description
1 polymer ?
#
loop_
_entity_poly.entity_id
_entity_poly.type
_entity_poly.pdbx_seq_one_letter_code
_entity_poly.pdbx_strand_id
1 'polypeptide(L)' 'MCNFFANKPLDKLIREGIKPEHMNDKVLGRTLDELFEQDVSKVYSELAIKVVKHLKLPCDALNLDCTGFHVDGRYSAL' A
#
# COMPACT_ATOMS: atom_id res chain seq x y z
N MET A 1 17.12 -16.69 -2.34
CA MET A 1 17.13 -15.21 -2.51
C MET A 1 15.88 -14.83 -3.27
N CYS A 2 15.03 -13.95 -2.73
CA CYS A 2 13.80 -13.55 -3.40
C CYS A 2 14.14 -12.68 -4.62
N ASN A 3 14.06 -13.24 -5.84
CA ASN A 3 14.45 -12.53 -7.08
C ASN A 3 13.41 -11.48 -7.53
N PHE A 4 12.32 -11.32 -6.78
CA PHE A 4 11.20 -10.45 -7.13
C PHE A 4 11.62 -8.98 -7.31
N PHE A 5 12.52 -8.49 -6.45
CA PHE A 5 12.95 -7.09 -6.44
C PHE A 5 14.16 -6.81 -7.35
N ALA A 6 14.81 -7.83 -7.91
CA ALA A 6 16.05 -7.67 -8.67
C ALA A 6 15.89 -6.78 -9.92
N ASN A 7 14.71 -6.83 -10.56
CA ASN A 7 14.42 -6.10 -11.79
C ASN A 7 13.43 -4.94 -11.57
N LYS A 8 13.26 -4.48 -10.33
CA LYS A 8 12.35 -3.37 -10.00
C LYS A 8 13.16 -2.08 -9.78
N PRO A 9 12.70 -0.92 -10.28
CA PRO A 9 13.36 0.37 -10.03
C PRO A 9 13.06 0.86 -8.61
N LEU A 10 13.68 0.22 -7.60
CA LEU A 10 13.41 0.50 -6.18
C LEU A 10 13.76 1.92 -5.75
N ASP A 11 14.75 2.51 -6.41
CA ASP A 11 15.16 3.90 -6.28
C ASP A 11 14.01 4.87 -6.58
N LYS A 12 13.19 4.55 -7.59
CA LYS A 12 12.02 5.36 -8.00
C LYS A 12 10.76 4.99 -7.24
N LEU A 13 10.58 3.71 -6.92
CA LEU A 13 9.34 3.18 -6.35
C LEU A 13 9.28 3.32 -4.83
N ILE A 14 10.42 3.24 -4.15
CA ILE A 14 10.48 3.27 -2.69
C ILE A 14 11.25 4.50 -2.23
N ARG A 15 12.53 4.60 -2.59
CA ARG A 15 13.43 5.70 -2.20
C ARG A 15 14.81 5.49 -2.82
N GLU A 16 15.48 6.60 -3.14
CA GLU A 16 16.88 6.61 -3.57
C GLU A 16 17.81 5.84 -2.61
N GLY A 17 18.73 5.06 -3.19
CA GLY A 17 19.73 4.29 -2.45
C GLY A 17 19.25 2.95 -1.88
N ILE A 18 17.99 2.56 -2.09
CA ILE A 18 17.54 1.19 -1.80
C ILE A 18 18.03 0.23 -2.88
N LYS A 19 18.60 -0.90 -2.43
CA LYS A 19 19.04 -1.99 -3.30
C LYS A 19 18.17 -3.23 -3.09
N PRO A 20 18.06 -4.12 -4.09
CA PRO A 20 17.31 -5.36 -3.97
C PRO A 20 17.73 -6.22 -2.77
N GLU A 21 19.01 -6.21 -2.39
CA GLU A 21 19.51 -7.00 -1.26
C GLU A 21 19.00 -6.50 0.10
N HIS A 22 18.54 -5.25 0.18
CA HIS A 22 17.90 -4.72 1.38
C HIS A 22 16.47 -5.24 1.55
N MET A 23 15.88 -5.79 0.49
CA MET A 23 14.52 -6.32 0.51
C MET A 23 14.54 -7.83 0.76
N ASN A 24 13.90 -8.25 1.84
CA ASN A 24 13.63 -9.66 2.11
C ASN A 24 12.27 -9.81 2.80
N ASP A 25 11.82 -11.05 2.90
CA ASP A 25 10.58 -11.45 3.57
C ASP A 25 10.46 -10.92 5.00
N LYS A 26 11.57 -10.91 5.78
CA LYS A 26 11.56 -10.38 7.15
C LYS A 26 11.38 -8.86 7.21
N VAL A 27 11.96 -8.11 6.28
CA VAL A 27 11.76 -6.65 6.17
C VAL A 27 10.32 -6.37 5.81
N LEU A 28 9.77 -7.07 4.81
CA LEU A 28 8.37 -6.93 4.42
C LEU A 28 7.43 -7.27 5.58
N GLY A 29 7.65 -8.39 6.27
CA GLY A 29 6.85 -8.81 7.42
C GLY A 29 6.81 -7.75 8.51
N ARG A 30 7.98 -7.26 8.96
CA ARG A 30 8.05 -6.20 9.98
C ARG A 30 7.37 -4.91 9.56
N THR A 31 7.48 -4.53 8.28
CA THR A 31 6.76 -3.36 7.77
C THR A 31 5.25 -3.56 7.79
N LEU A 32 4.76 -4.75 7.47
CA LEU A 32 3.32 -5.06 7.56
C LEU A 32 2.83 -5.08 9.01
N ASP A 33 3.63 -5.58 9.94
CA ASP A 33 3.33 -5.55 11.38
C ASP A 33 3.22 -4.10 11.87
N GLU A 34 4.19 -3.24 11.54
CA GLU A 34 4.15 -1.81 11.89
C GLU A 34 2.93 -1.09 11.29
N LEU A 35 2.57 -1.40 10.04
CA LEU A 35 1.38 -0.83 9.40
C LEU A 35 0.09 -1.28 10.09
N PHE A 36 0.04 -2.54 10.52
CA PHE A 36 -1.10 -3.08 11.25
C PHE A 36 -1.26 -2.39 12.61
N GLU A 37 -0.16 -2.21 13.36
CA GLU A 37 -0.15 -1.49 14.64
C GLU A 37 -0.62 -0.03 14.50
N GLN A 38 -0.37 0.61 13.36
CA GLN A 38 -0.74 2.00 13.07
C GLN A 38 -2.18 2.19 12.54
N ASP A 39 -2.98 1.12 12.47
CA ASP A 39 -4.25 1.06 11.73
C ASP A 39 -4.08 1.37 10.23
N VAL A 40 -4.09 0.30 9.42
CA VAL A 40 -3.90 0.37 7.97
C VAL A 40 -4.89 1.33 7.29
N SER A 41 -6.13 1.41 7.78
CA SER A 41 -7.17 2.26 7.19
C SER A 41 -6.82 3.74 7.36
N LYS A 42 -6.30 4.10 8.54
CA LYS A 42 -5.84 5.44 8.85
C LYS A 42 -4.61 5.81 8.02
N VAL A 43 -3.62 4.91 7.97
CA VAL A 43 -2.39 5.12 7.17
C VAL A 43 -2.74 5.35 5.70
N TYR A 44 -3.62 4.52 5.13
CA TYR A 44 -4.06 4.66 3.75
C TYR A 44 -4.77 6.00 3.50
N SER A 45 -5.72 6.38 4.36
CA SER A 45 -6.48 7.63 4.22
C SER A 45 -5.57 8.86 4.26
N GLU A 46 -4.63 8.90 5.20
CA GLU A 46 -3.65 9.99 5.30
C GLU A 46 -2.73 10.04 4.08
N LEU A 47 -2.30 8.89 3.57
CA LEU A 47 -1.48 8.80 2.37
C LEU A 47 -2.24 9.32 1.15
N ALA A 48 -3.49 8.91 0.96
CA ALA A 48 -4.34 9.36 -0.14
C ALA A 48 -4.50 10.89 -0.13
N ILE A 49 -4.77 11.49 1.03
CA ILE A 49 -4.85 12.95 1.18
C ILE A 49 -3.51 13.62 0.79
N LYS A 50 -2.38 13.08 1.22
CA LYS A 50 -1.05 13.60 0.86
C LYS A 50 -0.80 13.52 -0.65
N VAL A 51 -1.18 12.42 -1.30
CA VAL A 51 -1.03 12.22 -2.74
C VAL A 51 -1.88 13.21 -3.53
N VAL A 52 -3.15 13.39 -3.18
CA VAL A 52 -4.05 14.38 -3.81
C VAL A 52 -3.44 15.78 -3.74
N LYS A 53 -2.93 16.17 -2.55
CA LYS A 53 -2.25 17.46 -2.35
C LYS A 53 -0.96 17.57 -3.16
N HIS A 54 -0.12 16.53 -3.15
CA HIS A 54 1.16 16.53 -3.85
C HIS A 54 1.00 16.66 -5.38
N LEU A 55 0.03 15.94 -5.94
CA LEU A 55 -0.28 15.94 -7.37
C LEU A 55 -1.20 17.10 -7.79
N LYS A 56 -1.69 17.89 -6.83
CA LYS A 56 -2.64 19.01 -7.05
C LYS A 56 -3.90 18.58 -7.81
N LEU A 57 -4.43 17.42 -7.48
CA LEU A 57 -5.63 16.91 -8.13
C LEU A 57 -6.85 17.70 -7.67
N PRO A 58 -7.78 18.05 -8.58
CA PRO A 58 -9.07 18.60 -8.18
C PRO A 58 -9.80 17.58 -7.30
N CYS A 59 -10.35 18.05 -6.19
CA CYS A 59 -11.06 17.22 -5.22
C CYS A 59 -12.48 17.76 -5.07
N ASP A 60 -13.33 17.43 -6.05
CA ASP A 60 -14.72 17.88 -6.10
C ASP A 60 -15.66 16.94 -5.34
N ALA A 61 -15.18 15.74 -4.99
CA ALA A 61 -15.89 14.75 -4.19
C ALA A 61 -14.90 13.93 -3.35
N LEU A 62 -15.29 13.60 -2.12
CA LEU A 62 -14.53 12.74 -1.22
C LEU A 62 -15.28 11.42 -1.06
N ASN A 63 -14.64 10.32 -1.46
CA ASN A 63 -15.10 9.00 -1.05
C ASN A 63 -14.54 8.70 0.34
N LEU A 64 -15.42 8.79 1.36
CA LEU A 64 -15.10 8.50 2.76
C LEU A 64 -15.14 6.99 3.07
N ASP A 65 -15.62 6.16 2.14
CA ASP A 65 -15.66 4.73 2.32
C ASP A 65 -14.31 4.12 1.93
N CYS A 66 -13.52 3.77 2.95
CA CYS A 66 -12.32 2.95 2.81
C CYS A 66 -12.56 1.50 3.25
N THR A 67 -13.81 1.10 3.51
CA THR A 67 -14.16 -0.26 3.94
C THR A 67 -14.61 -1.09 2.73
N GLY A 68 -13.71 -1.93 2.23
CA GLY A 68 -14.04 -2.98 1.27
C GLY A 68 -14.17 -4.32 1.97
N PHE A 69 -15.35 -4.96 1.91
CA PHE A 69 -15.49 -6.36 2.26
C PHE A 69 -15.34 -7.21 1.01
N HIS A 70 -14.27 -8.00 0.93
CA HIS A 70 -14.15 -9.03 -0.08
C HIS A 70 -14.86 -10.30 0.40
N VAL A 71 -15.79 -10.81 -0.40
CA VAL A 71 -16.55 -12.02 -0.11
C VAL A 71 -16.29 -13.07 -1.21
N ASP A 72 -15.82 -14.25 -0.80
CA ASP A 72 -15.62 -15.39 -1.70
C ASP A 72 -16.72 -16.44 -1.46
N GLY A 73 -17.40 -16.88 -2.53
CA GLY A 73 -18.41 -17.94 -2.45
C GLY A 73 -19.23 -18.11 -3.73
N ARG A 74 -19.84 -19.29 -3.93
CA ARG A 74 -20.91 -19.46 -4.94
C ARG A 74 -22.18 -18.82 -4.38
N TYR A 75 -22.57 -17.70 -4.96
CA TYR A 75 -23.87 -17.09 -4.66
C TYR A 75 -24.97 -18.03 -5.14
N SER A 76 -25.67 -18.65 -4.19
CA SER A 76 -26.97 -19.22 -4.50
C SER A 76 -27.88 -18.05 -4.81
N ALA A 77 -28.28 -17.90 -6.08
CA ALA A 77 -29.42 -17.05 -6.41
C ALA A 77 -30.63 -17.60 -5.64
N LEU A 78 -31.21 -16.76 -4.77
CA LEU A 78 -32.56 -16.99 -4.26
C LEU A 78 -33.57 -16.87 -5.40
#